data_AF-A0A2M7SDT3-F1
#
_entry.id   AF-A0A2M7SDT3-F1
#
_cell.length_a   1.000
_cell.length_b   1.000
_cell.length_c   1.000
_cell.angle_alpha   90.00
_cell.angle_beta   90.00
_cell.angle_gamma   90.00
#
_symmetry.space_group_name_H-M   'P 1'
#
loop_
_entity.id
_entity.type
_entity.pdbx_description
1 polymer ?
#
loop_
_entity_poly.entity_id
_entity_poly.type
_entity_poly.pdbx_seq_one_letter_code
_entity_poly.pdbx_strand_id
1 'polypeptide(L)'
;MISKERVRKAIEHAQTDRVPIDFSARQEVYEKLGGILGLKPGESVEQRLEVDLRGVGPAIKRSASPLCYADPTIKVENNVYFDIWGVGFRQNRTESGEYMDLCFNPLKKISGVKELDDHPWPAADMWDYSSLFDQANANR
;
A
#
# COMPACT_ATOMS: atom_id res chain seq x y z
N MET A 1 -20.60 16.75 8.95
CA MET A 1 -19.27 17.12 8.42
C MET A 1 -19.00 16.24 7.21
N ILE A 2 -18.40 16.74 6.12
CA ILE A 2 -17.98 15.82 5.03
C ILE A 2 -16.66 15.12 5.41
N SER A 3 -16.36 13.98 4.80
CA SER A 3 -15.19 13.16 5.14
C SER A 3 -13.88 13.96 5.14
N LYS A 4 -13.67 14.80 4.12
CA LYS A 4 -12.49 15.67 4.03
C LYS A 4 -12.35 16.64 5.21
N GLU A 5 -13.46 17.25 5.63
CA GLU A 5 -13.48 18.15 6.79
C GLU A 5 -13.22 17.40 8.09
N ARG A 6 -13.77 16.19 8.21
CA ARG A 6 -13.59 15.31 9.37
C ARG A 6 -12.15 14.91 9.57
N VAL A 7 -11.51 14.43 8.52
CA VAL A 7 -10.09 14.05 8.55
C VAL A 7 -9.22 15.27 8.87
N ARG A 8 -9.47 16.42 8.23
CA ARG A 8 -8.70 17.64 8.50
C ARG A 8 -8.83 18.11 9.96
N LYS A 9 -10.05 18.17 10.49
CA LYS A 9 -10.27 18.53 11.90
C LYS A 9 -9.60 17.57 12.87
N ALA A 10 -9.67 16.27 12.60
CA ALA A 10 -8.99 15.27 13.43
C ALA A 10 -7.47 15.45 13.43
N ILE A 11 -6.85 15.71 12.26
CA ILE A 11 -5.41 16.02 12.15
C ILE A 11 -5.04 17.29 12.91
N GLU A 12 -5.93 18.28 12.93
CA GLU A 12 -5.79 19.52 13.70
C GLU A 12 -6.14 19.35 15.20
N HIS A 13 -6.39 18.11 15.65
CA HIS A 13 -6.75 17.76 17.03
C HIS A 13 -8.02 18.49 17.53
N ALA A 14 -8.94 18.82 16.62
CA ALA A 14 -10.22 19.45 16.92
C ALA A 14 -11.36 18.41 16.99
N GLN A 15 -12.40 18.71 17.78
CA GLN A 15 -13.57 17.84 17.91
C GLN A 15 -14.29 17.66 16.56
N THR A 16 -14.50 16.40 16.19
CA THR A 16 -15.26 15.98 15.01
C THR A 16 -16.68 15.50 15.39
N ASP A 17 -17.53 15.29 14.39
CA ASP A 17 -18.87 14.71 14.56
C ASP A 17 -18.83 13.19 14.84
N ARG A 18 -17.79 12.51 14.35
CA ARG A 18 -17.37 11.15 14.75
C ARG A 18 -15.87 10.97 14.51
N VAL A 19 -15.27 9.91 15.04
CA VAL A 19 -13.89 9.53 14.71
C VAL A 19 -13.81 9.21 13.20
N PRO A 20 -12.87 9.81 12.44
CA PRO A 20 -12.66 9.43 11.05
C PRO A 20 -12.08 8.01 10.97
N ILE A 21 -12.47 7.25 9.95
CA ILE A 21 -12.05 5.87 9.78
C ILE A 21 -11.32 5.68 8.45
N ASP A 22 -10.31 4.83 8.49
CA ASP A 22 -9.67 4.24 7.31
C ASP A 22 -9.98 2.75 7.26
N PHE A 23 -9.95 2.18 6.06
CA PHE A 23 -10.06 0.74 5.86
C PHE A 23 -9.10 0.30 4.77
N SER A 24 -8.29 -0.71 5.09
CA SER A 24 -7.44 -1.39 4.13
C SER A 24 -7.36 -2.86 4.50
N ALA A 25 -7.41 -3.72 3.48
CA ALA A 25 -7.30 -5.15 3.64
C ALA A 25 -6.75 -5.78 2.36
N ARG A 26 -6.46 -7.08 2.41
CA ARG A 26 -6.12 -7.85 1.21
C ARG A 26 -7.35 -8.05 0.32
N GLN A 27 -7.12 -8.31 -0.96
CA GLN A 27 -8.15 -8.42 -1.99
C GLN A 27 -9.23 -9.45 -1.62
N GLU A 28 -8.84 -10.60 -1.07
CA GLU A 28 -9.75 -11.66 -0.62
C GLU A 28 -10.69 -11.20 0.51
N VAL A 29 -10.25 -10.27 1.36
CA VAL A 29 -11.07 -9.69 2.42
C VAL A 29 -12.08 -8.71 1.82
N TYR A 30 -11.66 -7.90 0.86
CA TYR A 30 -12.56 -7.02 0.10
C TYR A 30 -13.67 -7.80 -0.60
N GLU A 31 -13.33 -8.91 -1.26
CA GLU A 31 -14.29 -9.78 -1.95
C GLU A 31 -15.29 -10.39 -0.98
N LYS A 32 -14.80 -10.98 0.12
CA LYS A 32 -15.64 -11.59 1.15
C LYS A 32 -16.57 -10.56 1.80
N LEU A 33 -16.03 -9.39 2.15
CA LEU A 33 -16.79 -8.33 2.78
C LEU A 33 -17.82 -7.73 1.81
N GLY A 34 -17.48 -7.58 0.53
CA GLY A 34 -18.42 -7.16 -0.51
C GLY A 34 -19.61 -8.11 -0.62
N GLY A 35 -19.37 -9.42 -0.56
CA GLY A 35 -20.42 -10.43 -0.53
C GLY A 35 -21.31 -10.35 0.72
N ILE A 36 -20.72 -10.20 1.91
CA ILE A 36 -21.46 -10.06 3.18
C ILE A 36 -22.30 -8.78 3.20
N LEU A 37 -21.76 -7.68 2.67
CA LEU A 37 -22.43 -6.39 2.62
C LEU A 37 -23.48 -6.29 1.49
N GLY A 38 -23.51 -7.26 0.58
CA GLY A 38 -24.44 -7.31 -0.55
C GLY A 38 -24.20 -6.22 -1.58
N LEU A 39 -22.94 -5.89 -1.87
CA LEU A 39 -22.58 -4.80 -2.77
C LEU A 39 -23.07 -5.05 -4.20
N LYS A 40 -23.62 -4.01 -4.82
CA LYS A 40 -24.05 -3.99 -6.22
C LYS A 40 -22.92 -3.53 -7.14
N PRO A 41 -23.02 -3.78 -8.47
CA PRO A 41 -22.07 -3.22 -9.43
C PRO A 41 -21.92 -1.70 -9.26
N GLY A 42 -20.67 -1.25 -9.06
CA GLY A 42 -20.35 0.17 -8.84
C GLY A 42 -20.33 0.62 -7.37
N GLU A 43 -20.77 -0.21 -6.43
CA GLU A 43 -20.61 0.05 -5.00
C GLU A 43 -19.25 -0.48 -4.51
N SER A 44 -18.61 0.27 -3.61
CA SER A 44 -17.36 -0.14 -2.96
C SER A 44 -17.56 -0.41 -1.46
N VAL A 45 -16.67 -1.23 -0.89
CA VAL A 45 -16.65 -1.49 0.55
C VAL A 45 -16.48 -0.18 1.33
N GLU A 46 -15.59 0.69 0.87
CA GLU A 46 -15.30 1.99 1.48
C GLU A 46 -16.51 2.92 1.46
N GLN A 47 -17.31 2.91 0.40
CA GLN A 47 -18.57 3.65 0.34
C GLN A 47 -19.57 3.09 1.34
N ARG A 48 -19.73 1.76 1.39
CA ARG A 48 -20.69 1.08 2.26
C ARG A 48 -20.37 1.18 3.74
N LEU A 49 -19.09 1.26 4.08
CA LEU A 49 -18.57 1.46 5.43
C LEU A 49 -18.41 2.93 5.82
N GLU A 50 -18.71 3.87 4.92
CA GLU A 50 -18.51 5.32 5.14
C GLU A 50 -17.06 5.70 5.51
N VAL A 51 -16.09 5.04 4.86
CA VAL A 51 -14.67 5.31 5.07
C VAL A 51 -14.35 6.75 4.67
N ASP A 52 -13.56 7.44 5.49
CA ASP A 52 -13.29 8.87 5.31
C ASP A 52 -12.11 9.16 4.38
N LEU A 53 -11.26 8.16 4.18
CA LEU A 53 -10.05 8.23 3.36
C LEU A 53 -10.25 7.47 2.04
N ARG A 54 -9.56 7.94 1.01
CA ARG A 54 -9.48 7.27 -0.29
C ARG A 54 -8.03 7.25 -0.72
N GLY A 55 -7.54 6.07 -1.09
CA GLY A 55 -6.18 5.90 -1.58
C GLY A 55 -6.01 6.57 -2.94
N VAL A 56 -4.87 7.24 -3.10
CA VAL A 56 -4.32 7.64 -4.39
C VAL A 56 -2.86 7.19 -4.41
N GLY A 57 -2.37 6.79 -5.57
CA GLY A 57 -1.00 6.27 -5.69
C GLY A 57 -0.41 6.51 -7.07
N PRO A 58 0.89 6.83 -7.16
CA PRO A 58 1.55 6.92 -8.45
C PRO A 58 1.70 5.54 -9.08
N ALA A 59 1.86 5.49 -10.39
CA ALA A 59 2.19 4.26 -11.11
C ALA A 59 3.72 4.06 -11.10
N ILE A 60 4.19 2.83 -10.88
CA ILE A 60 5.61 2.53 -11.05
C ILE A 60 5.93 2.50 -12.56
N LYS A 61 6.99 3.19 -12.98
CA LYS A 61 7.42 3.23 -14.40
C LYS A 61 8.08 1.93 -14.87
N ARG A 62 8.57 1.13 -13.94
CA ARG A 62 9.28 -0.13 -14.19
C ARG A 62 8.35 -1.31 -13.98
N SER A 63 8.64 -2.43 -14.64
CA SER A 63 7.93 -3.68 -14.39
C SER A 63 8.09 -4.10 -12.92
N ALA A 64 6.99 -4.45 -12.28
CA ALA A 64 6.95 -4.99 -10.94
C ALA A 64 6.14 -6.29 -10.94
N SER A 65 6.49 -7.21 -10.05
CA SER A 65 5.68 -8.41 -9.84
C SER A 65 4.27 -8.02 -9.38
N PRO A 66 3.22 -8.74 -9.84
CA PRO A 66 1.88 -8.59 -9.29
C PRO A 66 1.81 -8.97 -7.81
N LEU A 67 2.75 -9.79 -7.32
CA LEU A 67 2.88 -10.09 -5.90
C LEU A 67 3.74 -9.02 -5.22
N CYS A 68 3.07 -8.00 -4.65
CA CYS A 68 3.63 -6.98 -3.79
C CYS A 68 3.09 -7.14 -2.35
N TYR A 69 4.01 -7.14 -1.39
CA TYR A 69 3.65 -7.27 0.03
C TYR A 69 3.94 -6.01 0.84
N ALA A 70 5.03 -5.32 0.50
CA ALA A 70 5.38 -4.00 1.02
C ALA A 70 5.45 -3.04 -0.17
N ASP A 71 6.64 -2.64 -0.56
CA ASP A 71 6.89 -1.88 -1.77
C ASP A 71 6.84 -2.77 -3.04
N PRO A 72 6.80 -2.16 -4.25
CA PRO A 72 6.81 -2.94 -5.48
C PRO A 72 7.97 -3.92 -5.53
N THR A 73 7.66 -5.18 -5.80
CA THR A 73 8.68 -6.19 -6.06
C THR A 73 9.25 -5.96 -7.46
N ILE A 74 10.50 -5.49 -7.55
CA ILE A 74 11.15 -5.18 -8.83
C ILE A 74 12.06 -6.30 -9.33
N LYS A 75 12.34 -7.31 -8.51
CA LYS A 75 13.16 -8.47 -8.85
C LYS A 75 12.68 -9.71 -8.12
N VAL A 76 12.66 -10.85 -8.81
CA VAL A 76 12.41 -12.17 -8.22
C VAL A 76 13.56 -13.09 -8.59
N GLU A 77 14.22 -13.67 -7.59
CA GLU A 77 15.37 -14.57 -7.79
C GLU A 77 15.35 -15.67 -6.72
N ASN A 78 15.47 -16.94 -7.13
CA ASN A 78 15.47 -18.10 -6.22
C ASN A 78 14.28 -18.11 -5.23
N ASN A 79 13.08 -17.78 -5.71
CA ASN A 79 11.86 -17.62 -4.89
C ASN A 79 11.97 -16.57 -3.77
N VAL A 80 12.87 -15.60 -3.93
CA VAL A 80 12.96 -14.39 -3.10
C VAL A 80 12.49 -13.20 -3.91
N TYR A 81 11.54 -12.46 -3.35
CA TYR A 81 10.91 -11.28 -3.91
C TYR A 81 11.61 -10.07 -3.31
N PHE A 82 12.33 -9.32 -4.13
CA PHE A 82 13.07 -8.13 -3.70
C PHE A 82 12.28 -6.88 -4.03
N ASP A 83 12.06 -6.05 -3.02
CA ASP A 83 11.44 -4.74 -3.17
C ASP A 83 12.41 -3.69 -3.72
N ILE A 84 11.92 -2.46 -3.86
CA ILE A 84 12.70 -1.31 -4.33
C ILE A 84 13.87 -0.92 -3.41
N TRP A 85 13.89 -1.40 -2.17
CA TRP A 85 14.95 -1.16 -1.19
C TRP A 85 16.00 -2.28 -1.20
N GLY A 86 15.75 -3.36 -1.94
CA GLY A 86 16.57 -4.57 -1.94
C GLY A 86 16.28 -5.52 -0.76
N VAL A 87 15.20 -5.29 0.00
CA VAL A 87 14.74 -6.21 1.04
C VAL A 87 14.10 -7.41 0.39
N GLY A 88 14.55 -8.61 0.78
CA GLY A 88 14.06 -9.85 0.19
C GLY A 88 13.04 -10.54 1.09
N PHE A 89 11.95 -10.97 0.47
CA PHE A 89 10.84 -11.65 1.10
C PHE A 89 10.61 -13.01 0.46
N ARG A 90 10.11 -13.98 1.24
CA ARG A 90 9.71 -15.28 0.75
C ARG A 90 8.26 -15.54 1.15
N GLN A 91 7.49 -16.05 0.21
CA GLN A 91 6.13 -16.50 0.50
C GLN A 91 6.17 -17.69 1.45
N ASN A 92 5.43 -17.57 2.55
CA ASN A 92 5.20 -18.62 3.53
C ASN A 92 3.70 -18.88 3.60
N ARG A 93 3.32 -20.15 3.46
CA ARG A 93 1.93 -20.59 3.49
C ARG A 93 1.68 -21.34 4.78
N THR A 94 0.76 -20.80 5.57
CA THR A 94 0.25 -21.42 6.81
C THR A 94 -1.13 -22.01 6.57
N GLU A 95 -1.62 -22.80 7.52
CA GLU A 95 -3.01 -23.30 7.51
C GLU A 95 -4.05 -22.15 7.48
N SER A 96 -3.68 -20.99 8.04
CA SER A 96 -4.54 -19.81 8.16
C SER A 96 -4.42 -18.80 7.01
N GLY A 97 -3.47 -18.97 6.09
CA GLY A 97 -3.26 -18.03 4.98
C GLY A 97 -1.81 -17.92 4.52
N GLU A 98 -1.57 -17.00 3.59
CA GLU A 98 -0.26 -16.73 3.00
C GLU A 98 0.30 -15.41 3.54
N TYR A 99 1.59 -15.41 3.83
CA TYR A 99 2.33 -14.23 4.29
C TYR A 99 3.68 -14.15 3.59
N MET A 100 4.31 -12.98 3.56
CA MET A 100 5.65 -12.83 3.02
C MET A 100 6.62 -12.57 4.16
N ASP A 101 7.45 -13.56 4.46
CA ASP A 101 8.45 -13.47 5.51
C ASP A 101 9.69 -12.75 5.00
N LEU A 102 10.19 -11.79 5.78
CA LEU A 102 11.49 -11.18 5.55
C LEU A 102 12.58 -12.25 5.64
N CYS A 103 13.34 -12.45 4.57
CA CYS A 103 14.39 -13.47 4.51
C CYS A 103 15.76 -12.92 4.07
N PHE A 104 15.84 -11.67 3.61
CA PHE A 104 17.09 -11.03 3.23
C PHE A 104 17.11 -9.56 3.63
N ASN A 105 18.21 -9.14 4.26
CA ASN A 105 18.48 -7.75 4.62
C ASN A 105 19.64 -7.22 3.75
N PRO A 106 19.41 -6.20 2.90
CA PRO A 106 20.41 -5.69 1.96
C PRO A 106 21.59 -5.02 2.67
N LEU A 107 21.38 -4.47 3.86
CA LEU A 107 22.39 -3.74 4.62
C LEU A 107 23.13 -4.63 5.64
N LYS A 108 22.84 -5.94 5.69
CA LYS A 108 23.41 -6.86 6.71
C LYS A 108 24.93 -6.86 6.78
N LYS A 109 25.61 -6.60 5.66
CA LYS A 109 27.08 -6.64 5.55
C LYS A 109 27.72 -5.25 5.64
N ILE A 110 26.92 -4.19 5.73
CA ILE A 110 27.43 -2.82 5.73
C ILE A 110 28.02 -2.51 7.10
N SER A 111 29.26 -2.03 7.10
CA SER A 111 30.01 -1.77 8.34
C SER A 111 30.28 -0.28 8.61
N GLY A 112 30.08 0.57 7.60
CA GLY A 112 30.27 2.02 7.72
C GLY A 112 29.26 2.79 6.89
N VAL A 113 28.93 4.01 7.35
CA VAL A 113 27.93 4.89 6.70
C VAL A 113 28.28 5.20 5.24
N LYS A 114 29.57 5.30 4.89
CA LYS A 114 29.99 5.57 3.50
C LYS A 114 29.60 4.49 2.51
N GLU A 115 29.50 3.24 2.94
CA GLU A 115 29.07 2.13 2.06
C GLU A 115 27.59 2.26 1.68
N LEU A 116 26.81 3.09 2.38
CA LEU A 116 25.41 3.38 2.03
C LEU A 116 25.31 4.22 0.76
N ASP A 117 26.34 4.98 0.40
CA ASP A 117 26.33 5.83 -0.81
C ASP A 117 26.27 4.98 -2.09
N ASP A 118 26.78 3.74 -2.03
CA ASP A 118 26.77 2.77 -3.13
C ASP A 118 25.52 1.89 -3.16
N HIS A 119 24.66 1.96 -2.13
CA HIS A 119 23.41 1.19 -2.09
C HIS A 119 22.40 1.76 -3.11
N PRO A 120 21.73 0.93 -3.93
CA PRO A 120 20.79 1.40 -4.95
C PRO A 120 19.47 1.86 -4.32
N TRP A 121 19.49 3.01 -3.65
CA TRP A 121 18.31 3.61 -3.04
C TRP A 121 17.23 3.91 -4.08
N PRO A 122 15.94 3.69 -3.75
CA PRO A 122 14.86 4.08 -4.63
C PRO A 122 14.83 5.61 -4.77
N ALA A 123 14.47 6.07 -5.97
CA ALA A 123 14.34 7.48 -6.28
C ALA A 123 12.89 7.80 -6.67
N ALA A 124 12.49 9.06 -6.45
CA ALA A 124 11.13 9.51 -6.76
C ALA A 124 10.80 9.40 -8.26
N ASP A 125 11.82 9.49 -9.13
CA ASP A 125 11.65 9.38 -10.58
C ASP A 125 11.26 7.97 -11.06
N MET A 126 11.33 6.95 -10.19
CA MET A 126 10.79 5.60 -10.44
C MET A 126 9.28 5.60 -10.67
N TRP A 127 8.60 6.68 -10.27
CA TRP A 127 7.15 6.80 -10.24
C TRP A 127 6.64 7.82 -11.26
N ASP A 128 5.48 7.53 -11.83
CA ASP A 128 4.67 8.45 -12.62
C ASP A 128 3.52 8.98 -11.75
N TYR A 129 3.55 10.28 -11.50
CA TYR A 129 2.59 11.01 -10.67
C TYR A 129 1.47 11.67 -11.48
N SER A 130 1.49 11.55 -12.82
CA SER A 130 0.59 12.28 -13.72
C SER A 130 -0.89 12.05 -13.43
N SER A 131 -1.25 10.86 -12.95
CA SER A 131 -2.65 10.49 -12.66
C SER A 131 -3.15 10.87 -11.27
N LEU A 132 -2.28 11.36 -10.36
CA LEU A 132 -2.68 11.62 -8.98
C LEU A 132 -3.79 12.66 -8.85
N PHE A 133 -3.76 13.70 -9.70
CA PHE A 133 -4.78 14.75 -9.68
C PHE A 133 -6.15 14.20 -10.07
N ASP A 134 -6.20 13.38 -11.12
CA ASP A 134 -7.45 12.77 -11.59
C ASP A 134 -7.98 11.75 -10.59
N GLN A 135 -7.10 10.91 -10.01
CA GLN A 135 -7.47 10.00 -8.92
C GLN A 135 -8.06 10.75 -7.72
N ALA A 136 -7.42 11.85 -7.29
CA ALA A 136 -7.90 12.65 -6.16
C ALA A 136 -9.25 13.33 -6.44
N ASN A 137 -9.52 13.72 -7.69
CA ASN A 137 -10.80 14.30 -8.07
C ASN A 137 -11.91 13.27 -8.23
N ALA A 138 -11.60 12.06 -8.71
CA ALA A 138 -12.54 10.95 -8.78
C ALA A 138 -13.00 10.49 -7.38
N ASN A 139 -12.17 10.74 -6.36
CA ASN A 139 -12.41 10.37 -4.96
C ASN A 139 -13.02 11.50 -4.10
N ARG A 140 -13.47 12.62 -4.71
CA ARG A 140 -14.06 13.75 -3.97
C ARG A 140 -15.49 13.51 -3.49
#